data_AF-A0A2Z4QK92-F1
#
_entry.id   AF-A0A2Z4QK92-F1
#
_cell.length_a   1.000
_cell.length_b   1.000
_cell.length_c   1.000
_cell.angle_alpha   90.00
_cell.angle_beta   90.00
_cell.angle_gamma   90.00
#
_symmetry.space_group_name_H-M   'P 1'
#
loop_
_entity.id
_entity.type
_entity.pdbx_description
1 polymer ?
#
loop_
_entity_poly.entity_id
_entity_poly.type
_entity_poly.pdbx_seq_one_letter_code
_entity_poly.pdbx_strand_id
1 'polypeptide(L)' 'MKLSLMVAISKNGVIGNGPDIPWSAKGEQLLFKAITYNQWLLV' A
#
# COMPACT_ATOMS: atom_id res chain seq x y z
N MET A 1 -4.96 -20.67 5.52
CA MET A 1 -4.21 -19.49 5.02
C MET A 1 -5.22 -18.36 4.81
N LYS A 2 -4.97 -17.17 5.35
CA LYS A 2 -5.84 -16.00 5.16
C LYS A 2 -5.17 -15.04 4.18
N LEU A 3 -5.87 -14.69 3.10
CA LEU A 3 -5.42 -13.68 2.15
C LEU A 3 -6.11 -12.34 2.48
N SER A 4 -5.35 -11.26 2.49
CA SER A 4 -5.87 -9.90 2.73
C SER A 4 -5.39 -8.98 1.62
N LEU A 5 -6.24 -8.05 1.20
CA LEU A 5 -5.89 -7.01 0.23
C LEU A 5 -5.52 -5.72 0.97
N MET A 6 -4.43 -5.08 0.56
CA MET A 6 -3.97 -3.81 1.11
C MET A 6 -3.59 -2.87 -0.03
N VAL A 7 -4.13 -1.65 -0.03
CA VAL A 7 -3.88 -0.66 -1.09
C VAL A 7 -4.04 0.76 -0.54
N ALA A 8 -3.15 1.67 -0.94
CA ALA A 8 -3.34 3.10 -0.78
C ALA A 8 -4.04 3.64 -2.03
N ILE A 9 -5.15 4.37 -1.84
CA ILE A 9 -6.00 4.83 -2.93
C ILE A 9 -6.38 6.30 -2.72
N SER A 10 -6.33 7.09 -3.79
CA SER A 10 -6.78 8.48 -3.76
C SER A 10 -8.32 8.56 -3.68
N LYS A 11 -8.86 9.75 -3.41
CA LYS A 11 -10.32 9.97 -3.39
C LYS A 11 -11.01 9.66 -4.73
N ASN A 12 -10.30 9.78 -5.85
CA ASN A 12 -10.80 9.46 -7.19
C ASN A 12 -10.44 8.04 -7.65
N GLY A 13 -9.97 7.17 -6.76
CA GLY A 13 -9.76 5.75 -7.06
C GLY A 13 -8.40 5.41 -7.69
N VAL A 14 -7.50 6.38 -7.84
CA VAL A 14 -6.15 6.17 -8.41
C VAL A 14 -5.24 5.51 -7.38
N ILE A 15 -4.54 4.46 -7.81
CA ILE A 15 -3.58 3.69 -6.98
C ILE A 15 -2.11 3.90 -7.39
N GLY A 16 -1.85 4.54 -8.53
CA GLY A 16 -0.51 4.75 -9.10
C GLY A 16 -0.56 5.49 -10.44
N ASN A 17 0.61 5.85 -10.96
CA ASN A 17 0.82 6.46 -12.27
C ASN A 17 2.02 5.79 -12.95
N GLY A 18 1.77 4.74 -13.74
CA GLY A 18 2.83 3.91 -14.29
C GLY A 18 3.64 3.25 -13.16
N PRO A 19 4.98 3.37 -13.13
CA PRO A 19 5.81 2.82 -12.04
C PRO A 19 5.78 3.67 -10.76
N ASP A 20 5.15 4.86 -10.79
CA ASP A 20 5.24 5.84 -9.72
C ASP A 20 3.96 5.91 -8.87
N ILE A 21 4.12 6.28 -7.60
CA ILE A 21 2.99 6.69 -6.74
C ILE A 21 2.87 8.22 -6.81
N PRO A 22 1.77 8.79 -7.31
CA PRO A 22 1.67 10.22 -7.60
C PRO A 22 1.41 11.10 -6.37
N TRP A 23 1.70 10.61 -5.16
CA TRP A 23 1.56 11.35 -3.91
C TRP A 23 2.62 10.97 -2.88
N SER A 24 2.74 11.80 -1.84
CA SER A 24 3.47 11.48 -0.63
C SER A 24 2.53 11.59 0.58
N ALA A 25 2.24 10.46 1.22
CA ALA A 25 1.42 10.40 2.42
C ALA A 25 2.32 10.12 3.63
N LYS A 26 2.48 11.11 4.50
CA LYS A 26 3.38 11.00 5.66
C LYS A 26 2.97 9.84 6.56
N GLY A 27 3.88 8.89 6.78
CA GLY A 27 3.68 7.73 7.65
C GLY A 27 3.02 6.52 6.99
N GLU A 28 2.55 6.62 5.74
CA GLU A 28 1.88 5.51 5.04
C GLU A 28 2.80 4.30 4.86
N GLN A 29 4.07 4.50 4.50
CA GLN A 29 5.06 3.42 4.45
C GLN A 29 5.34 2.78 5.82
N LEU A 30 5.31 3.55 6.91
CA LEU A 30 5.50 3.00 8.27
C LEU A 30 4.29 2.14 8.67
N LEU A 31 3.08 2.59 8.34
CA LEU A 31 1.85 1.84 8.56
C LEU A 31 1.83 0.54 7.75
N PHE A 32 2.18 0.60 6.46
CA PHE A 32 2.31 -0.58 5.60
C PHE A 32 3.30 -1.58 6.20
N LYS A 33 4.48 -1.12 6.61
CA LYS A 33 5.49 -1.97 7.25
C LYS A 33 4.98 -2.59 8.54
N ALA A 34 4.32 -1.83 9.41
CA ALA A 34 3.80 -2.33 10.69
C ALA A 34 2.75 -3.44 10.48
N ILE A 35 1.90 -3.32 9.46
CA ILE A 35 0.83 -4.28 9.16
C ILE A 35 1.37 -5.54 8.48
N THR A 36 2.36 -5.39 7.61
CA THR A 36 2.89 -6.49 6.78
C THR A 36 4.12 -7.17 7.37
N TYR A 37 4.64 -6.67 8.49
CA TYR A 37 5.81 -7.24 9.15
C TYR A 37 5.62 -8.72 9.47
N ASN A 38 6.64 -9.53 9.15
CA ASN A 38 6.63 -11.00 9.26
C ASN A 38 5.49 -11.71 8.49
N GLN A 39 4.87 -11.05 7.51
CA GLN A 39 3.92 -11.65 6.58
C GLN A 39 4.53 -11.83 5.20
N TRP A 40 3.95 -12.73 4.41
CA TRP A 40 4.27 -12.85 2.99
C TRP A 40 3.60 -11.72 2.20
N LEU A 41 4.39 -11.03 1.38
CA LEU A 41 3.89 -10.05 0.42
C LEU A 41 3.76 -10.72 -0.95
N LEU A 42 2.60 -10.51 -1.57
CA LEU A 42 2.33 -10.88 -2.96
C LEU A 42 2.11 -9.55 -3.72
N VAL A 43 2.97 -9.27 -4.70
CA VAL A 43 3.01 -8.01 -5.47
C VAL A 43 2.85 -8.26 -6.96
#